data_AF-W6U6N2-F1
#
_entry.id   AF-W6U6N2-F1
#
_cell.length_a   1.000
_cell.length_b   1.000
_cell.length_c   1.000
_cell.angle_alpha   90.00
_cell.angle_beta   90.00
_cell.angle_gamma   90.00
#
_symmetry.space_group_name_H-M   'P 1'
#
loop_
_entity.id
_entity.type
_entity.pdbx_description
1 polymer ?
#
loop_
_entity_poly.entity_id
_entity_poly.type
_entity_poly.pdbx_seq_one_letter_code
_entity_poly.pdbx_strand_id
1 'polypeptide(L)'
;MIFLEFHNSAVEDLLLTRFSNAKAGFKFEKIDYTVADFDRVLYRIHNPEGDKSKLLVSLLVNFFDELKEYDVEGLLRREYGAYILDEPYPGYSVTLCFDLQNVPEDCEVVARHVAMLKRNCFAAVFEPFFLLQALADEPIISKRAVIHYSPDEAMYVQALEDRITVIFSTVFKDADDVVIGKIFMQELTEVRRRYDRAPQVLYSHREPPAELRDTDAVGGDNRAYITFVLFPRHLAPHSADRSINLIHTVRNYLHYHIKCAKGYLQLRMRAKTSEFIKILNRAVPHQQQQQQQQQLNNGEESAEPAVFVHALGLESSRSQIHRQPANRRGLASGNAFSSENMLMPSTLSQSDFACLQKFEDSEDEREEEEDGVLSAPLCECLPTQENILVAFDIENTCCGFPVDPM
;
A
#
# COMPACT_ATOMS: atom_id res chain seq x y z
N MET A 1 -8.62 -4.36 4.59
CA MET A 1 -7.36 -3.96 5.24
C MET A 1 -7.40 -2.45 5.45
N ILE A 2 -7.26 -1.97 6.69
CA ILE A 2 -7.31 -0.53 6.99
C ILE A 2 -5.88 0.03 7.08
N PHE A 3 -5.05 -0.51 7.97
CA PHE A 3 -3.63 -0.17 8.01
C PHE A 3 -2.86 -0.93 6.94
N LEU A 4 -1.85 -0.27 6.35
CA LEU A 4 -0.90 -0.94 5.47
C LEU A 4 0.05 -1.79 6.31
N GLU A 5 0.47 -2.92 5.74
CA GLU A 5 1.51 -3.74 6.35
C GLU A 5 2.86 -3.01 6.30
N PHE A 6 3.67 -3.14 7.37
CA PHE A 6 4.98 -2.47 7.49
C PHE A 6 6.13 -3.26 6.88
N HIS A 7 5.86 -4.44 6.35
CA HIS A 7 6.83 -5.36 5.77
C HIS A 7 6.41 -5.72 4.36
N ASN A 8 7.38 -6.15 3.57
CA ASN A 8 7.12 -6.66 2.24
C ASN A 8 6.81 -8.16 2.30
N SER A 9 5.52 -8.51 2.25
CA SER A 9 5.05 -9.91 2.39
C SER A 9 5.66 -10.82 1.30
N ALA A 10 5.87 -10.31 0.08
CA ALA A 10 6.52 -11.08 -0.98
C ALA A 10 8.00 -11.38 -0.70
N VAL A 11 8.74 -10.44 -0.10
CA VAL A 11 10.12 -10.68 0.35
C VAL A 11 10.15 -11.72 1.47
N GLU A 12 9.24 -11.60 2.44
CA GLU A 12 9.12 -12.57 3.54
C GLU A 12 8.82 -13.98 3.03
N ASP A 13 7.78 -14.14 2.21
CA ASP A 13 7.36 -15.43 1.66
C ASP A 13 8.48 -16.10 0.86
N LEU A 14 9.23 -15.32 0.06
CA LEU A 14 10.37 -15.82 -0.70
C LEU A 14 11.50 -16.30 0.23
N LEU A 15 11.79 -15.56 1.30
CA LEU A 15 12.82 -15.95 2.27
C LEU A 15 12.43 -17.19 3.06
N LEU A 16 11.20 -17.23 3.58
CA LEU A 16 10.65 -18.36 4.31
C LEU A 16 10.69 -19.64 3.47
N THR A 17 10.26 -19.55 2.21
CA THR A 17 10.30 -20.67 1.27
C THR A 17 11.73 -21.19 1.08
N ARG A 18 12.71 -20.29 0.96
CA ARG A 18 14.12 -20.69 0.75
C ARG A 18 14.76 -21.26 2.00
N PHE A 19 14.51 -20.68 3.16
CA PHE A 19 14.99 -21.19 4.44
C PHE A 19 14.38 -22.56 4.79
N SER A 20 13.08 -22.73 4.55
CA SER A 20 12.39 -24.01 4.73
C SER A 20 12.98 -25.09 3.81
N ASN A 21 13.20 -24.77 2.53
CA ASN A 21 13.77 -25.72 1.58
C ASN A 21 15.21 -26.13 1.94
N ALA A 22 16.00 -25.18 2.42
CA ALA A 22 17.36 -25.44 2.89
C ALA A 22 17.37 -26.33 4.14
N LYS A 23 16.50 -26.07 5.13
CA LYS A 23 16.34 -26.92 6.33
C LYS A 23 15.87 -28.33 5.99
N ALA A 24 15.01 -28.49 4.99
CA ALA A 24 14.55 -29.79 4.50
C ALA A 24 15.63 -30.56 3.70
N GLY A 25 16.79 -29.97 3.45
CA GLY A 25 17.87 -30.60 2.68
C GLY A 25 17.57 -30.71 1.19
N PHE A 26 16.65 -29.90 0.66
CA PHE A 26 16.40 -29.84 -0.77
C PHE A 26 17.59 -29.21 -1.50
N LYS A 27 17.72 -29.55 -2.80
CA LYS A 27 18.77 -29.01 -3.65
C LYS A 27 18.60 -27.49 -3.81
N PHE A 28 19.70 -26.75 -3.69
CA PHE A 28 19.68 -25.30 -3.95
C PHE A 28 19.40 -24.99 -5.43
N GLU A 29 18.34 -24.21 -5.65
CA GLU A 29 17.88 -23.78 -6.96
C GLU A 29 18.34 -22.36 -7.26
N LYS A 30 18.42 -22.03 -8.56
CA LYS A 30 18.74 -20.67 -8.99
C LYS A 30 17.51 -19.78 -8.76
N ILE A 31 17.73 -18.61 -8.16
CA ILE A 31 16.71 -17.57 -7.95
C ILE A 31 17.24 -16.21 -8.44
N ASP A 32 16.36 -15.44 -9.06
CA ASP A 32 16.56 -14.02 -9.37
C ASP A 32 15.18 -13.38 -9.52
N TYR A 33 14.70 -12.78 -8.43
CA TYR A 33 13.43 -12.04 -8.40
C TYR A 33 13.70 -10.57 -8.09
N THR A 34 12.96 -9.71 -8.77
CA THR A 34 12.87 -8.29 -8.45
C THR A 34 11.48 -8.00 -7.91
N VAL A 35 11.39 -7.43 -6.72
CA VAL A 35 10.13 -7.13 -6.02
C VAL A 35 10.09 -5.62 -5.76
N ALA A 36 9.01 -4.96 -6.17
CA ALA A 36 8.83 -3.54 -5.91
C ALA A 36 8.14 -3.30 -4.57
N ASP A 37 8.40 -2.13 -3.99
CA ASP A 37 7.73 -1.60 -2.81
C ASP A 37 7.31 -0.14 -3.07
N PHE A 38 6.56 0.45 -2.15
CA PHE A 38 6.20 1.86 -2.24
C PHE A 38 7.43 2.77 -2.24
N ASP A 39 7.26 4.03 -2.60
CA ASP A 39 8.33 5.05 -2.64
C ASP A 39 9.47 4.69 -3.62
N ARG A 40 9.12 3.93 -4.66
CA ARG A 40 10.04 3.49 -5.73
C ARG A 40 11.23 2.68 -5.22
N VAL A 41 11.02 1.96 -4.12
CA VAL A 41 12.00 1.05 -3.55
C VAL A 41 11.95 -0.28 -4.29
N LEU A 42 13.12 -0.85 -4.57
CA LEU A 42 13.24 -2.13 -5.27
C LEU A 42 14.08 -3.11 -4.46
N TYR A 43 13.54 -4.30 -4.26
CA TYR A 43 14.26 -5.45 -3.74
C TYR A 43 14.71 -6.33 -4.91
N ARG A 44 15.93 -6.87 -4.83
CA ARG A 44 16.38 -7.97 -5.67
C ARG A 44 16.88 -9.13 -4.82
N ILE A 45 16.21 -10.26 -4.95
CA ILE A 45 16.54 -11.50 -4.24
C ILE A 45 17.12 -12.47 -5.26
N HIS A 46 18.43 -12.70 -5.19
CA HIS A 46 19.13 -13.50 -6.20
C HIS A 46 20.31 -14.27 -5.60
N ASN A 47 20.76 -15.31 -6.29
CA ASN A 47 22.04 -15.95 -5.96
C ASN A 47 23.22 -15.18 -6.58
N PRO A 48 24.37 -15.10 -5.91
CA PRO A 48 25.59 -14.61 -6.53
C PRO A 48 26.03 -15.52 -7.70
N GLU A 49 26.80 -14.97 -8.64
CA GLU A 49 27.23 -15.72 -9.82
C GLU A 49 28.04 -16.96 -9.43
N GLY A 50 27.53 -18.14 -9.82
CA GLY A 50 28.20 -19.42 -9.61
C GLY A 50 27.96 -20.10 -8.26
N ASP A 51 27.34 -19.43 -7.28
CA ASP A 51 27.09 -20.00 -5.95
C ASP A 51 25.61 -19.96 -5.58
N LYS A 52 24.94 -21.12 -5.71
CA LYS A 52 23.52 -21.30 -5.36
C LYS A 52 23.30 -21.48 -3.86
N SER A 53 24.36 -21.72 -3.10
CA SER A 53 24.26 -21.92 -1.66
C SER A 53 24.15 -20.61 -0.89
N LYS A 54 24.39 -19.47 -1.54
CA LYS A 54 24.20 -18.14 -0.97
C LYS A 54 22.99 -17.45 -1.57
N LEU A 55 22.33 -16.63 -0.75
CA LEU A 55 21.18 -15.83 -1.14
C LEU A 55 21.46 -14.36 -0.82
N LEU A 56 21.46 -13.51 -1.84
CA LEU A 56 21.59 -12.06 -1.70
C LEU A 56 20.22 -11.40 -1.71
N VAL A 57 19.96 -10.57 -0.71
CA VAL A 57 18.79 -9.67 -0.65
C VAL A 57 19.32 -8.26 -0.76
N SER A 58 19.17 -7.64 -1.93
CA SER A 58 19.63 -6.28 -2.19
C SER A 58 18.47 -5.31 -2.23
N LEU A 59 18.62 -4.15 -1.59
CA LEU A 59 17.64 -3.08 -1.54
C LEU A 59 18.17 -1.84 -2.23
N LEU A 60 17.40 -1.29 -3.15
CA LEU A 60 17.64 -0.02 -3.79
C LEU A 60 16.69 1.03 -3.20
N VAL A 61 17.26 2.05 -2.59
CA VAL A 61 16.57 3.24 -2.07
C VAL A 61 17.16 4.46 -2.77
N ASN A 62 16.34 5.21 -3.50
CA ASN A 62 16.82 6.31 -4.35
C ASN A 62 17.40 7.50 -3.56
N PHE A 63 16.98 7.66 -2.31
CA PHE A 63 17.39 8.74 -1.40
C PHE A 63 18.35 8.23 -0.30
N PHE A 64 19.03 7.11 -0.54
CA PHE A 64 19.89 6.50 0.47
C PHE A 64 21.07 7.40 0.88
N ASP A 65 21.59 8.21 -0.04
CA ASP A 65 22.68 9.14 0.27
C ASP A 65 22.27 10.22 1.28
N GLU A 66 21.02 10.66 1.26
CA GLU A 66 20.48 11.57 2.29
C GLU A 66 20.37 10.87 3.65
N LEU A 67 20.05 9.57 3.66
CA LEU A 67 19.98 8.77 4.89
C LEU A 67 21.36 8.56 5.54
N LYS A 68 22.45 8.59 4.76
CA LYS A 68 23.83 8.47 5.30
C LYS A 68 24.18 9.60 6.26
N GLU A 69 23.61 10.79 6.09
CA GLU A 69 23.80 11.91 7.04
C GLU A 69 23.26 11.61 8.45
N TYR A 70 22.40 10.60 8.57
CA TYR A 70 21.75 10.16 9.80
C TYR A 70 22.23 8.77 10.26
N ASP A 71 23.43 8.35 9.83
CA ASP A 71 24.07 7.09 10.24
C ASP A 71 23.21 5.84 9.96
N VAL A 72 22.52 5.81 8.81
CA VAL A 72 21.76 4.64 8.37
C VAL A 72 22.62 3.38 8.30
N GLU A 73 23.90 3.50 7.95
CA GLU A 73 24.81 2.36 7.89
C GLU A 73 25.13 1.82 9.29
N GLY A 74 25.33 2.68 10.30
CA GLY A 74 25.51 2.26 11.69
C GLY A 74 24.28 1.53 12.22
N LEU A 75 23.09 2.05 11.95
CA LEU A 75 21.83 1.40 12.32
C LEU A 75 21.67 0.04 11.63
N LEU A 76 21.89 -0.04 10.32
CA LEU A 76 21.75 -1.30 9.59
C LEU A 76 22.80 -2.34 10.01
N ARG A 77 24.02 -1.92 10.36
CA ARG A 77 25.02 -2.83 10.95
C ARG A 77 24.61 -3.32 12.34
N ARG A 78 23.94 -2.49 13.16
CA ARG A 78 23.37 -2.89 14.45
C ARG A 78 22.30 -3.97 14.29
N GLU A 79 21.38 -3.77 13.35
CA GLU A 79 20.23 -4.67 13.12
C GLU A 79 20.61 -5.95 12.36
N TYR A 80 21.46 -5.84 11.32
CA TYR A 80 21.74 -6.91 10.37
C TYR A 80 23.21 -7.33 10.33
N GLY A 81 24.04 -6.94 11.29
CA GLY A 81 25.50 -7.09 11.25
C GLY A 81 26.03 -8.48 10.87
N ALA A 82 25.31 -9.56 11.21
CA ALA A 82 25.68 -10.93 10.84
C ALA A 82 25.48 -11.25 9.35
N TYR A 83 24.64 -10.49 8.66
CA TYR A 83 24.19 -10.75 7.29
C TYR A 83 24.54 -9.63 6.31
N ILE A 84 24.75 -8.41 6.78
CA ILE A 84 25.04 -7.26 5.93
C ILE A 84 26.43 -7.39 5.30
N LEU A 85 26.54 -7.05 4.01
CA LEU A 85 27.83 -6.95 3.32
C LEU A 85 28.43 -5.55 3.51
N ASP A 86 29.76 -5.47 3.64
CA ASP A 86 30.48 -4.20 3.71
C ASP A 86 30.31 -3.39 2.43
N GLU A 87 30.34 -4.06 1.27
CA GLU A 87 30.08 -3.47 -0.04
C GLU A 87 28.74 -4.00 -0.58
N PRO A 88 27.77 -3.12 -0.89
CA PRO A 88 26.50 -3.53 -1.48
C PRO A 88 26.70 -4.01 -2.92
N TYR A 89 25.76 -4.83 -3.40
CA TYR A 89 25.75 -5.29 -4.78
C TYR A 89 25.64 -4.10 -5.75
N PRO A 90 26.37 -4.10 -6.89
CA PRO A 90 26.40 -2.95 -7.79
C PRO A 90 25.01 -2.48 -8.21
N GLY A 91 24.75 -1.18 -8.03
CA GLY A 91 23.45 -0.55 -8.35
C GLY A 91 22.40 -0.65 -7.24
N TYR A 92 22.74 -1.16 -6.06
CA TYR A 92 21.88 -1.22 -4.88
C TYR A 92 22.49 -0.46 -3.71
N SER A 93 21.65 -0.07 -2.76
CA SER A 93 22.05 0.74 -1.60
C SER A 93 22.55 -0.14 -0.45
N VAL A 94 21.89 -1.29 -0.23
CA VAL A 94 22.18 -2.22 0.87
C VAL A 94 22.07 -3.64 0.34
N THR A 95 22.96 -4.53 0.76
CA THR A 95 22.85 -5.97 0.44
C THR A 95 23.08 -6.81 1.68
N LEU A 96 22.17 -7.74 1.92
CA LEU A 96 22.28 -8.80 2.91
C LEU A 96 22.62 -10.11 2.21
N CYS A 97 23.48 -10.93 2.82
CA CYS A 97 23.91 -12.22 2.34
C CYS A 97 23.56 -13.30 3.37
N PHE A 98 22.82 -14.30 2.93
CA PHE A 98 22.44 -15.46 3.73
C PHE A 98 23.11 -16.71 3.18
N ASP A 99 23.75 -17.49 4.05
CA ASP A 99 24.25 -18.82 3.72
C ASP A 99 23.13 -19.85 3.93
N LEU A 100 22.69 -20.49 2.85
CA LEU A 100 21.66 -21.53 2.89
C LEU A 100 22.19 -22.87 3.44
N GLN A 101 23.51 -23.03 3.61
CA GLN A 101 24.07 -24.17 4.32
C GLN A 101 23.99 -24.00 5.83
N ASN A 102 23.95 -22.76 6.29
CA ASN A 102 23.89 -22.40 7.71
C ASN A 102 22.73 -21.41 7.96
N VAL A 103 21.51 -21.92 7.80
CA VAL A 103 20.29 -21.13 7.98
C VAL A 103 20.08 -20.80 9.46
N PRO A 104 19.64 -19.57 9.81
CA PRO A 104 19.32 -19.21 11.19
C PRO A 104 18.27 -20.14 11.82
N GLU A 105 18.37 -20.39 13.13
CA GLU A 105 17.37 -21.20 13.86
C GLU A 105 15.98 -20.55 13.75
N ASP A 106 15.91 -19.24 14.04
CA ASP A 106 14.68 -18.42 14.00
C ASP A 106 14.42 -17.81 12.62
N CYS A 107 14.22 -18.67 11.61
CA CYS A 107 14.00 -18.26 10.22
C CYS A 107 12.87 -17.24 10.05
N GLU A 108 11.77 -17.40 10.77
CA GLU A 108 10.58 -16.55 10.63
C GLU A 108 10.85 -15.13 11.10
N VAL A 109 11.47 -14.99 12.27
CA VAL A 109 11.84 -13.69 12.83
C VAL A 109 12.83 -12.98 11.92
N VAL A 110 13.84 -13.69 11.42
CA VAL A 110 14.83 -13.14 10.49
C VAL A 110 14.18 -12.73 9.17
N ALA A 111 13.34 -13.57 8.58
CA ALA A 111 12.64 -13.25 7.32
C ALA A 111 11.75 -12.01 7.48
N ARG A 112 10.97 -11.93 8.57
CA ARG A 112 10.13 -10.77 8.89
C ARG A 112 10.96 -9.51 9.09
N HIS A 113 12.09 -9.63 9.80
CA HIS A 113 12.98 -8.51 10.07
C HIS A 113 13.66 -7.99 8.79
N VAL A 114 14.04 -8.88 7.86
CA VAL A 114 14.55 -8.50 6.52
C VAL A 114 13.46 -7.89 5.65
N ALA A 115 12.23 -8.39 5.73
CA ALA A 115 11.09 -7.81 5.01
C ALA A 115 10.75 -6.38 5.49
N MET A 116 11.23 -5.96 6.66
CA MET A 116 11.14 -4.61 7.20
C MET A 116 12.36 -3.73 6.88
N LEU A 117 13.28 -4.17 6.00
CA LEU A 117 14.53 -3.44 5.70
C LEU A 117 14.28 -1.98 5.28
N LYS A 118 13.28 -1.73 4.42
CA LYS A 118 12.85 -0.37 4.06
C LYS A 118 12.48 0.46 5.29
N ARG A 119 11.66 -0.09 6.20
CA ARG A 119 11.27 0.59 7.45
C ARG A 119 12.49 0.92 8.29
N ASN A 120 13.42 -0.01 8.41
CA ASN A 120 14.64 0.19 9.21
C ASN A 120 15.56 1.26 8.59
N CYS A 121 15.62 1.38 7.25
CA CYS A 121 16.28 2.53 6.61
C CYS A 121 15.63 3.87 6.99
N PHE A 122 14.29 3.95 7.05
CA PHE A 122 13.59 5.16 7.50
C PHE A 122 13.77 5.43 9.00
N ALA A 123 13.88 4.40 9.83
CA ALA A 123 14.09 4.53 11.27
C ALA A 123 15.37 5.33 11.60
N ALA A 124 16.41 5.22 10.75
CA ALA A 124 17.66 5.97 10.89
C ALA A 124 17.46 7.48 10.92
N VAL A 125 16.43 7.99 10.23
CA VAL A 125 16.11 9.42 10.27
C VAL A 125 15.51 9.79 11.63
N PHE A 126 14.63 8.95 12.18
CA PHE A 126 13.84 9.29 13.37
C PHE A 126 14.61 9.09 14.69
N GLU A 127 15.39 8.00 14.83
CA GLU A 127 16.09 7.68 16.08
C GLU A 127 16.96 8.83 16.61
N PRO A 128 17.79 9.52 15.80
CA PRO A 128 18.59 10.64 16.28
C PRO A 128 17.74 11.82 16.79
N PHE A 129 16.63 12.15 16.13
CA PHE A 129 15.75 13.23 16.61
C PHE A 129 15.03 12.85 17.90
N PHE A 130 14.74 11.57 18.10
CA PHE A 130 14.09 11.09 19.32
C PHE A 130 15.08 11.17 20.50
N LEU A 131 16.34 10.80 20.27
CA LEU A 131 17.41 10.98 21.26
C LEU A 131 17.67 12.46 21.59
N LEU A 132 17.71 13.33 20.58
CA LEU A 132 17.87 14.78 20.80
C LEU A 132 16.74 15.36 21.65
N GLN A 133 15.50 14.92 21.44
CA GLN A 133 14.36 15.32 22.26
C GLN A 133 14.48 14.78 23.70
N ALA A 134 14.94 13.55 23.87
CA ALA A 134 15.11 12.94 25.19
C ALA A 134 16.26 13.57 26.02
N LEU A 135 17.29 14.09 25.36
CA LEU A 135 18.50 14.69 25.96
C LEU A 135 18.43 16.22 26.09
N ALA A 136 17.25 16.81 25.88
CA ALA A 136 17.02 18.25 25.78
C ALA A 136 17.14 19.01 27.13
N ASP A 137 18.29 18.91 27.80
CA ASP A 137 18.69 19.83 28.88
C ASP A 137 19.47 21.05 28.31
N GLU A 138 19.92 20.99 27.05
CA GLU A 138 20.57 22.08 26.32
C GLU A 138 19.71 22.57 25.14
N PRO A 139 19.78 23.86 24.75
CA PRO A 139 18.99 24.39 23.64
C PRO A 139 19.36 23.65 22.35
N ILE A 140 18.44 22.80 21.89
CA ILE A 140 18.57 22.05 20.64
C ILE A 140 18.75 23.06 19.51
N ILE A 141 19.95 23.11 18.92
CA ILE A 141 20.13 23.73 17.59
C ILE A 141 19.13 23.01 16.69
N SER A 142 18.17 23.75 16.13
CA SER A 142 17.06 23.20 15.34
C SER A 142 17.57 22.46 14.10
N LYS A 143 18.03 21.23 14.29
CA LYS A 143 18.45 20.36 13.21
C LYS A 143 17.18 19.89 12.52
N ARG A 144 17.16 20.09 11.21
CA ARG A 144 16.08 19.63 10.33
C ARG A 144 16.66 18.60 9.40
N ALA A 145 15.99 17.46 9.27
CA ALA A 145 16.22 16.54 8.17
C ALA A 145 15.27 16.83 7.02
N VAL A 146 15.78 16.70 5.81
CA VAL A 146 15.02 16.77 4.56
C VAL A 146 15.29 15.48 3.81
N ILE A 147 14.25 14.71 3.51
CA ILE A 147 14.33 13.42 2.83
C ILE A 147 13.43 13.41 1.60
N HIS A 148 14.01 13.28 0.42
CA HIS A 148 13.32 13.24 -0.87
C HIS A 148 12.97 11.81 -1.28
N TYR A 149 11.92 11.27 -0.66
CA TYR A 149 11.48 9.91 -0.97
C TYR A 149 10.86 9.74 -2.37
N SER A 150 10.56 10.84 -3.07
CA SER A 150 10.16 10.89 -4.48
C SER A 150 10.66 12.19 -5.12
N PRO A 151 10.85 12.30 -6.44
CA PRO A 151 11.39 13.52 -7.06
C PRO A 151 10.59 14.81 -6.77
N ASP A 152 9.27 14.67 -6.58
CA ASP A 152 8.38 15.79 -6.30
C ASP A 152 7.85 15.78 -4.86
N GLU A 153 8.25 14.83 -4.02
CA GLU A 153 7.73 14.71 -2.65
C GLU A 153 8.88 14.64 -1.64
N ALA A 154 8.66 15.24 -0.47
CA ALA A 154 9.69 15.33 0.56
C ALA A 154 9.09 15.13 1.95
N MET A 155 9.91 14.62 2.86
CA MET A 155 9.62 14.52 4.28
C MET A 155 10.60 15.41 5.03
N TYR A 156 10.08 16.26 5.91
CA TYR A 156 10.87 17.14 6.77
C TYR A 156 10.71 16.70 8.21
N VAL A 157 11.80 16.46 8.93
CA VAL A 157 11.77 16.11 10.36
C VAL A 157 12.51 17.19 11.13
N GLN A 158 11.86 17.78 12.13
CA GLN A 158 12.45 18.82 12.96
C GLN A 158 12.18 18.52 14.43
N ALA A 159 13.25 18.50 15.22
CA ALA A 159 13.14 18.49 16.68
C ALA A 159 12.99 19.92 17.21
N LEU A 160 12.02 20.12 18.09
CA LEU A 160 11.81 21.31 18.90
C LEU A 160 11.96 20.93 20.39
N GLU A 161 11.96 21.91 21.28
CA GLU A 161 12.20 21.69 22.72
C GLU A 161 11.20 20.71 23.35
N ASP A 162 9.91 20.79 23.00
CA ASP A 162 8.84 20.01 23.64
C ASP A 162 8.19 18.96 22.73
N ARG A 163 8.60 18.89 21.46
CA ARG A 163 7.93 18.09 20.41
C ARG A 163 8.84 17.83 19.21
N ILE A 164 8.47 16.85 18.40
CA ILE A 164 9.02 16.63 17.07
C ILE A 164 7.93 16.90 16.03
N THR A 165 8.27 17.66 14.99
CA THR A 165 7.39 17.88 13.84
C THR A 165 7.87 17.08 12.65
N VAL A 166 6.95 16.34 12.04
CA VAL A 166 7.18 15.58 10.81
C VAL A 166 6.23 16.13 9.75
N ILE A 167 6.78 16.75 8.71
CA ILE A 167 6.01 17.38 7.64
C ILE A 167 6.18 16.57 6.36
N PHE A 168 5.07 16.08 5.82
CA PHE A 168 5.03 15.43 4.51
C PHE A 168 4.57 16.42 3.46
N SER A 169 5.38 16.61 2.43
CA SER A 169 5.00 17.29 1.18
C SER A 169 4.59 16.23 0.16
N THR A 170 3.28 15.99 0.03
CA THR A 170 2.73 15.05 -0.96
C THR A 170 2.15 15.77 -2.17
N VAL A 171 2.24 15.13 -3.34
CA VAL A 171 1.63 15.60 -4.59
C VAL A 171 0.44 14.72 -4.95
N PHE A 172 -0.69 15.32 -5.30
CA PHE A 172 -1.82 14.61 -5.89
C PHE A 172 -1.77 14.78 -7.41
N LYS A 173 -1.68 13.67 -8.15
CA LYS A 173 -1.64 13.73 -9.62
C LYS A 173 -2.99 14.14 -10.21
N ASP A 174 -4.08 13.62 -9.63
CA ASP A 174 -5.44 13.89 -10.07
C ASP A 174 -6.06 15.04 -9.26
N ALA A 175 -6.75 15.96 -9.95
CA ALA A 175 -7.45 17.07 -9.29
C ALA A 175 -8.56 16.57 -8.34
N ASP A 176 -9.22 15.45 -8.68
CA ASP A 176 -10.24 14.83 -7.82
C ASP A 176 -9.63 14.28 -6.52
N ASP A 177 -8.40 13.76 -6.58
CA ASP A 177 -7.69 13.25 -5.40
C ASP A 177 -7.32 14.39 -4.44
N VAL A 178 -7.10 15.61 -4.93
CA VAL A 178 -6.93 16.80 -4.08
C VAL A 178 -8.21 17.05 -3.25
N VAL A 179 -9.38 16.94 -3.87
CA VAL A 179 -10.67 17.18 -3.19
C VAL A 179 -10.96 16.09 -2.16
N ILE A 180 -10.80 14.82 -2.53
CA ILE A 180 -10.98 13.70 -1.60
C ILE A 180 -9.94 13.77 -0.47
N GLY A 181 -8.69 14.05 -0.80
CA GLY A 181 -7.60 14.19 0.16
C GLY A 181 -7.87 15.29 1.19
N LYS A 182 -8.44 16.43 0.78
CA LYS A 182 -8.86 17.49 1.71
C LYS A 182 -9.87 17.01 2.76
N ILE A 183 -10.82 16.17 2.36
CA ILE A 183 -11.82 15.60 3.29
C ILE A 183 -11.12 14.70 4.32
N PHE A 184 -10.22 13.82 3.88
CA PHE A 184 -9.42 12.99 4.80
C PHE A 184 -8.57 13.83 5.75
N MET A 185 -7.93 14.90 5.25
CA MET A 185 -7.11 15.78 6.07
C MET A 185 -7.94 16.55 7.09
N GLN A 186 -9.13 17.01 6.71
CA GLN A 186 -10.04 17.68 7.64
C GLN A 186 -10.39 16.77 8.83
N GLU A 187 -10.76 15.51 8.57
CA GLU A 187 -11.03 14.54 9.64
C GLU A 187 -9.80 14.27 10.52
N LEU A 188 -8.60 14.14 9.93
CA LEU A 188 -7.37 13.96 10.69
C LEU A 188 -7.02 15.16 11.56
N THR A 189 -7.25 16.39 11.08
CA THR A 189 -6.99 17.60 11.90
C THR A 189 -7.94 17.71 13.10
N GLU A 190 -9.13 17.09 13.02
CA GLU A 190 -10.11 17.08 14.11
C GLU A 190 -10.01 15.84 15.02
N VAL A 191 -9.06 14.93 14.77
CA VAL A 191 -8.94 13.64 15.48
C VAL A 191 -8.87 13.81 17.00
N ARG A 192 -8.20 14.87 17.47
CA ARG A 192 -8.04 15.16 18.90
C ARG A 192 -9.33 15.58 19.60
N ARG A 193 -10.43 15.84 18.88
CA ARG A 193 -11.75 16.02 19.50
C ARG A 193 -12.31 14.72 20.07
N ARG A 194 -11.83 13.56 19.57
CA ARG A 194 -12.23 12.23 20.04
C ARG A 194 -11.10 11.52 20.78
N TYR A 195 -9.85 11.76 20.37
CA TYR A 195 -8.68 11.10 20.91
C TYR A 195 -7.65 12.13 21.40
N ASP A 196 -7.79 12.58 22.64
CA ASP A 196 -6.96 13.65 23.23
C ASP A 196 -5.46 13.34 23.22
N ARG A 197 -5.11 12.05 23.34
CA ARG A 197 -3.73 11.53 23.39
C ARG A 197 -3.10 11.31 22.02
N ALA A 198 -3.82 11.50 20.91
CA ALA A 198 -3.27 11.33 19.58
C ALA A 198 -2.30 12.47 19.19
N PRO A 199 -1.37 12.24 18.24
CA PRO A 199 -0.62 13.31 17.59
C PRO A 199 -1.51 14.43 17.08
N GLN A 200 -1.04 15.67 17.17
CA GLN A 200 -1.71 16.77 16.52
C GLN A 200 -1.36 16.77 15.03
N VAL A 201 -2.38 16.93 14.18
CA VAL A 201 -2.21 17.00 12.73
C VAL A 201 -2.60 18.40 12.27
N LEU A 202 -1.76 19.00 11.43
CA LEU A 202 -2.05 20.25 10.72
C LEU A 202 -1.99 20.00 9.22
N TYR A 203 -2.81 20.73 8.48
CA TYR A 203 -2.90 20.61 7.04
C TYR A 203 -2.76 21.99 6.41
N SER A 204 -1.81 22.13 5.48
CA SER A 204 -1.70 23.31 4.61
C SER A 204 -1.86 22.88 3.17
N HIS A 205 -2.75 23.57 2.46
CA HIS A 205 -2.97 23.36 1.05
C HIS A 205 -2.18 24.38 0.24
N ARG A 206 -1.49 23.92 -0.79
CA ARG A 206 -0.69 24.70 -1.76
C ARG A 206 0.56 25.34 -1.21
N GLU A 207 0.53 25.95 -0.05
CA GLU A 207 1.66 26.71 0.49
C GLU A 207 2.38 25.92 1.59
N PRO A 208 3.73 25.92 1.58
CA PRO A 208 4.50 25.33 2.66
C PRO A 208 4.24 26.07 3.98
N PRO A 209 4.17 25.35 5.12
CA PRO A 209 4.12 25.96 6.44
C PRO A 209 5.33 26.88 6.70
N ALA A 210 5.17 27.85 7.60
CA ALA A 210 6.21 28.85 7.89
C ALA A 210 7.50 28.22 8.43
N GLU A 211 7.39 27.04 9.03
CA GLU A 211 8.50 26.20 9.47
C GLU A 211 9.41 25.85 8.30
N LEU A 212 8.87 25.57 7.12
CA LEU A 212 9.63 25.19 5.92
C LEU A 212 10.19 26.40 5.14
N ARG A 213 10.22 27.59 5.74
CA ARG A 213 10.99 28.70 5.15
C ARG A 213 12.47 28.30 5.05
N ASP A 214 13.11 28.80 4.00
CA ASP A 214 14.51 28.55 3.67
C ASP A 214 14.87 27.09 3.30
N THR A 215 13.88 26.25 3.01
CA THR A 215 14.09 24.96 2.35
C THR A 215 13.70 25.02 0.87
N ASP A 216 13.91 23.92 0.17
CA ASP A 216 13.41 23.67 -1.19
C ASP A 216 11.89 23.40 -1.26
N ALA A 217 11.13 23.72 -0.21
CA ALA A 217 9.70 23.48 -0.19
C ALA A 217 9.00 24.43 -1.17
N VAL A 218 8.40 23.86 -2.21
CA VAL A 218 7.74 24.63 -3.28
C VAL A 218 6.23 24.56 -3.17
N GLY A 219 5.56 25.71 -3.31
CA GLY A 219 4.10 25.73 -3.39
C GLY A 219 3.54 25.13 -4.69
N GLY A 220 2.26 24.79 -4.70
CA GLY A 220 1.58 24.35 -5.93
C GLY A 220 0.15 23.88 -5.71
N ASP A 221 -0.71 24.03 -6.73
CA ASP A 221 -2.14 23.72 -6.61
C ASP A 221 -2.44 22.26 -6.25
N ASN A 222 -1.56 21.35 -6.67
CA ASN A 222 -1.67 19.91 -6.44
C ASN A 222 -0.82 19.41 -5.26
N ARG A 223 -0.21 20.33 -4.51
CA ARG A 223 0.63 20.02 -3.35
C ARG A 223 -0.14 20.18 -2.04
N ALA A 224 0.17 19.29 -1.11
CA ALA A 224 -0.34 19.32 0.25
C ALA A 224 0.79 19.07 1.23
N TYR A 225 0.80 19.90 2.28
CA TYR A 225 1.69 19.76 3.42
C TYR A 225 0.90 19.24 4.61
N ILE A 226 1.33 18.10 5.13
CA ILE A 226 0.69 17.44 6.26
C ILE A 226 1.70 17.40 7.39
N THR A 227 1.42 18.11 8.48
CA THR A 227 2.32 18.21 9.63
C THR A 227 1.79 17.34 10.76
N PHE A 228 2.59 16.38 11.20
CA PHE A 228 2.36 15.59 12.40
C PHE A 228 3.23 16.16 13.52
N VAL A 229 2.60 16.47 14.64
CA VAL A 229 3.26 16.92 15.84
C VAL A 229 3.27 15.77 16.86
N LEU A 230 4.46 15.23 17.09
CA LEU A 230 4.72 14.14 18.01
C LEU A 230 5.21 14.70 19.35
N PHE A 231 4.56 14.31 20.43
CA PHE A 231 4.92 14.68 21.80
C PHE A 231 5.77 13.57 22.43
N PRO A 232 6.47 13.83 23.57
CA PRO A 232 7.34 12.86 24.22
C PRO A 232 6.67 11.51 24.50
N ARG A 233 5.36 11.50 24.77
CA ARG A 233 4.55 10.28 24.95
C ARG A 233 4.50 9.36 23.73
N HIS A 234 4.66 9.89 22.52
CA HIS A 234 4.71 9.10 21.28
C HIS A 234 6.13 8.57 21.01
N LEU A 235 7.13 9.27 21.54
CA LEU A 235 8.56 9.03 21.35
C LEU A 235 9.16 8.17 22.47
N ALA A 236 8.37 7.80 23.48
CA ALA A 236 8.82 6.97 24.57
C ALA A 236 9.36 5.62 24.05
N PRO A 237 10.35 5.00 24.71
CA PRO A 237 11.00 3.79 24.19
C PRO A 237 10.03 2.64 23.84
N HIS A 238 8.94 2.49 24.60
CA HIS A 238 7.91 1.47 24.36
C HIS A 238 6.95 1.79 23.19
N SER A 239 6.86 3.06 22.77
CA SER A 239 5.93 3.53 21.72
C SER A 239 6.65 4.01 20.45
N ALA A 240 7.95 4.27 20.53
CA ALA A 240 8.75 4.83 19.45
C ALA A 240 8.70 3.96 18.19
N ASP A 241 8.88 2.64 18.34
CA ASP A 241 8.86 1.71 17.21
C ASP A 241 7.51 1.69 16.48
N ARG A 242 6.41 1.70 17.25
CA ARG A 242 5.05 1.79 16.70
C ARG A 242 4.83 3.12 15.99
N SER A 243 5.34 4.21 16.55
CA SER A 243 5.24 5.54 15.97
C SER A 243 6.02 5.62 14.65
N ILE A 244 7.22 5.04 14.58
CA ILE A 244 8.01 4.94 13.34
C ILE A 244 7.24 4.11 12.29
N ASN A 245 6.66 2.97 12.69
CA ASN A 245 5.87 2.11 11.80
C ASN A 245 4.70 2.86 11.16
N LEU A 246 3.96 3.64 11.94
CA LEU A 246 2.84 4.40 11.43
C LEU A 246 3.30 5.60 10.60
N ILE A 247 4.24 6.41 11.11
CA ILE A 247 4.61 7.67 10.48
C ILE A 247 5.24 7.47 9.10
N HIS A 248 6.11 6.45 8.92
CA HIS A 248 6.75 6.21 7.63
C HIS A 248 5.78 5.72 6.54
N THR A 249 4.62 5.17 6.92
CA THR A 249 3.59 4.70 5.97
C THR A 249 2.49 5.72 5.69
N VAL A 250 2.43 6.85 6.41
CA VAL A 250 1.32 7.83 6.31
C VAL A 250 1.04 8.25 4.88
N ARG A 251 2.08 8.57 4.10
CA ARG A 251 1.91 8.98 2.71
C ARG A 251 1.23 7.89 1.89
N ASN A 252 1.70 6.65 2.00
CA ASN A 252 1.14 5.52 1.27
C ASN A 252 -0.28 5.18 1.77
N TYR A 253 -0.52 5.26 3.07
CA TYR A 253 -1.82 5.08 3.70
C TYR A 253 -2.86 6.07 3.13
N LEU A 254 -2.50 7.35 3.04
CA LEU A 254 -3.38 8.37 2.48
C LEU A 254 -3.75 8.08 1.03
N HIS A 255 -2.75 7.84 0.19
CA HIS A 255 -2.96 7.55 -1.24
C HIS A 255 -3.70 6.25 -1.50
N TYR A 256 -3.54 5.25 -0.61
CA TYR A 256 -4.30 4.01 -0.64
C TYR A 256 -5.78 4.27 -0.34
N HIS A 257 -6.09 4.97 0.76
CA HIS A 257 -7.47 5.22 1.17
C HIS A 257 -8.24 6.15 0.24
N ILE A 258 -7.57 7.11 -0.40
CA ILE A 258 -8.19 7.91 -1.48
C ILE A 258 -8.65 7.00 -2.63
N LYS A 259 -7.81 6.05 -3.06
CA LYS A 259 -8.17 5.09 -4.11
C LYS A 259 -9.31 4.16 -3.66
N CYS A 260 -9.29 3.69 -2.42
CA CYS A 260 -10.38 2.89 -1.86
C CYS A 260 -11.70 3.67 -1.80
N ALA A 261 -11.66 4.95 -1.41
CA ALA A 261 -12.84 5.82 -1.41
C ALA A 261 -13.41 5.99 -2.83
N LYS A 262 -12.56 6.21 -3.84
CA LYS A 262 -12.99 6.22 -5.26
C LYS A 262 -13.67 4.90 -5.66
N GLY A 263 -13.08 3.76 -5.30
CA GLY A 263 -13.65 2.44 -5.56
C GLY A 263 -15.03 2.26 -4.90
N TYR A 264 -15.18 2.70 -3.64
CA TYR A 264 -16.46 2.65 -2.94
C TYR A 264 -17.52 3.56 -3.58
N LEU A 265 -17.15 4.78 -3.99
CA LEU A 265 -18.06 5.67 -4.72
C LEU A 265 -18.53 5.02 -6.03
N GLN A 266 -17.64 4.39 -6.78
CA GLN A 266 -18.01 3.66 -8.00
C GLN A 266 -18.99 2.50 -7.71
N LEU A 267 -18.80 1.76 -6.62
CA LEU A 267 -19.74 0.73 -6.20
C LEU A 267 -21.14 1.31 -5.92
N ARG A 268 -21.22 2.44 -5.21
CA ARG A 268 -22.49 3.14 -4.93
C ARG A 268 -23.14 3.67 -6.20
N MET A 269 -22.36 4.24 -7.12
CA MET A 269 -22.87 4.70 -8.41
C MET A 269 -23.46 3.55 -9.22
N ARG A 270 -22.77 2.40 -9.30
CA ARG A 270 -23.30 1.21 -9.99
C ARG A 270 -24.63 0.75 -9.39
N ALA A 271 -24.70 0.64 -8.07
CA ALA A 271 -25.94 0.25 -7.38
C ALA A 271 -27.09 1.21 -7.71
N LYS A 272 -26.84 2.53 -7.67
CA LYS A 272 -27.86 3.54 -7.98
C LYS A 272 -28.29 3.52 -9.44
N THR A 273 -27.34 3.35 -10.36
CA THR A 273 -27.64 3.17 -11.79
C THR A 273 -28.49 1.93 -12.03
N SER A 274 -28.21 0.81 -11.36
CA SER A 274 -29.07 -0.38 -11.43
C SER A 274 -30.49 -0.12 -10.93
N GLU A 275 -30.68 0.71 -9.90
CA GLU A 275 -32.01 1.15 -9.48
C GLU A 275 -32.70 2.01 -10.53
N PHE A 276 -32.00 2.97 -11.13
CA PHE A 276 -32.56 3.82 -12.18
C PHE A 276 -32.96 3.02 -13.42
N ILE A 277 -32.15 2.05 -13.83
CA ILE A 277 -32.48 1.14 -14.94
C ILE A 277 -33.77 0.36 -14.62
N LYS A 278 -33.93 -0.13 -13.38
CA LYS A 278 -35.19 -0.80 -12.97
C LYS A 278 -36.40 0.13 -13.06
N ILE A 279 -36.25 1.39 -12.68
CA ILE A 279 -37.33 2.39 -12.78
C ILE A 279 -37.67 2.67 -14.25
N LEU A 280 -36.67 2.85 -15.10
CA LEU A 280 -36.87 3.05 -16.54
C LEU A 280 -37.56 1.85 -17.19
N ASN A 281 -37.13 0.63 -16.87
CA ASN A 281 -37.73 -0.59 -17.39
C ASN A 281 -39.21 -0.74 -16.96
N ARG A 282 -39.57 -0.26 -15.76
CA ARG A 282 -40.97 -0.21 -15.29
C ARG A 282 -41.82 0.82 -16.04
N ALA A 283 -41.21 1.88 -16.56
CA ALA A 283 -41.91 2.92 -17.31
C ALA A 283 -42.19 2.54 -18.77
N VAL A 284 -41.57 1.47 -19.28
CA VAL A 284 -41.84 0.96 -20.64
C VAL A 284 -43.27 0.41 -20.72
N PRO A 285 -44.10 0.84 -21.70
CA PRO A 285 -45.47 0.34 -21.85
C PRO A 285 -45.55 -1.17 -22.00
N HIS A 286 -46.55 -1.82 -21.38
CA HIS A 286 -46.73 -3.28 -21.41
C HIS A 286 -46.80 -3.89 -22.83
N GLN A 287 -47.30 -3.14 -23.82
CA GLN A 287 -47.33 -3.59 -25.22
C GLN A 287 -45.91 -3.77 -25.81
N GLN A 288 -44.98 -2.87 -25.46
CA GLN A 288 -43.59 -2.96 -25.88
C GLN A 288 -42.81 -4.01 -25.07
N GLN A 289 -43.14 -4.19 -23.79
CA GLN A 289 -42.58 -5.27 -22.97
C GLN A 289 -42.95 -6.67 -23.50
N GLN A 290 -44.20 -6.87 -23.95
CA GLN A 290 -44.64 -8.13 -24.55
C GLN A 290 -43.96 -8.41 -25.90
N GLN A 291 -43.74 -7.38 -26.73
CA GLN A 291 -42.98 -7.51 -27.98
C GLN A 291 -41.51 -7.87 -27.72
N GLN A 292 -40.87 -7.27 -26.72
CA GLN A 292 -39.49 -7.61 -26.32
C GLN A 292 -39.37 -9.05 -25.82
N GLN A 293 -40.33 -9.53 -25.02
CA GLN A 293 -40.34 -10.92 -24.55
C GLN A 293 -40.59 -11.93 -25.68
N GLN A 294 -41.42 -11.58 -26.68
CA GLN A 294 -41.63 -12.43 -27.85
C GLN A 294 -40.40 -12.49 -28.77
N GLN A 295 -39.63 -11.40 -28.89
CA GLN A 295 -38.38 -11.37 -29.67
C GLN A 295 -37.25 -12.18 -28.99
N LEU A 296 -37.12 -12.11 -27.66
CA LEU A 296 -36.16 -12.91 -26.90
C LEU A 296 -36.42 -14.43 -27.00
N ASN A 297 -37.70 -14.84 -27.05
CA ASN A 297 -38.08 -16.24 -27.19
C ASN A 297 -37.88 -16.81 -28.62
N ASN A 298 -37.72 -15.95 -29.63
CA ASN A 298 -37.61 -16.36 -31.04
C ASN A 298 -36.16 -16.46 -31.56
N GLY A 299 -35.14 -16.27 -30.72
CA GLY A 299 -33.76 -16.59 -31.06
C GLY A 299 -33.10 -15.74 -32.15
N GLU A 300 -33.57 -14.50 -32.38
CA GLU A 300 -32.87 -13.56 -33.24
C GLU A 300 -31.69 -12.93 -32.48
N GLU A 301 -30.48 -13.47 -32.68
CA GLU A 301 -29.21 -12.85 -32.28
C GLU A 301 -29.04 -11.48 -32.97
N SER A 302 -29.55 -10.42 -32.34
CA SER A 302 -28.97 -9.08 -32.47
C SER A 302 -28.85 -8.48 -31.07
N ALA A 303 -27.88 -8.99 -30.33
CA ALA A 303 -27.57 -8.54 -28.98
C ALA A 303 -26.81 -7.21 -29.04
N GLU A 304 -27.54 -6.10 -29.02
CA GLU A 304 -27.13 -4.94 -28.24
C GLU A 304 -28.16 -4.73 -27.12
N PRO A 305 -27.76 -4.57 -25.85
CA PRO A 305 -28.70 -4.27 -24.78
C PRO A 305 -29.28 -2.88 -25.06
N ALA A 306 -30.44 -2.82 -25.68
CA ALA A 306 -31.11 -1.59 -26.06
C ALA A 306 -31.66 -0.88 -24.82
N VAL A 307 -30.79 -0.21 -24.07
CA VAL A 307 -31.21 1.02 -23.41
C VAL A 307 -31.23 2.06 -24.53
N PHE A 308 -32.40 2.23 -25.17
CA PHE A 308 -32.60 3.39 -26.05
C PHE A 308 -32.58 4.66 -25.18
N VAL A 309 -31.40 5.26 -25.03
CA VAL A 309 -31.25 6.62 -24.52
C VAL A 309 -31.67 7.59 -25.64
N HIS A 310 -32.92 7.51 -26.08
CA HIS A 310 -33.50 8.49 -27.00
C HIS A 310 -33.74 9.85 -26.32
N ALA A 311 -33.57 9.93 -24.99
CA ALA A 311 -33.87 11.11 -24.18
C ALA A 311 -32.76 12.18 -24.17
N LEU A 312 -31.60 11.97 -24.81
CA LEU A 312 -30.50 12.95 -24.82
C LEU A 312 -30.15 13.55 -26.20
N GLY A 313 -30.92 13.27 -27.25
CA GLY A 313 -30.85 14.04 -28.51
C GLY A 313 -29.49 14.05 -29.23
N LEU A 314 -28.66 13.03 -29.05
CA LEU A 314 -27.40 12.87 -29.81
C LEU A 314 -27.53 11.69 -30.77
N GLU A 315 -27.74 11.98 -32.06
CA GLU A 315 -27.71 10.98 -33.13
C GLU A 315 -26.25 10.54 -33.39
N SER A 316 -25.98 9.22 -33.34
CA SER A 316 -24.67 8.68 -33.71
C SER A 316 -24.51 8.65 -35.24
N SER A 317 -23.56 9.40 -35.77
CA SER A 317 -23.15 9.33 -37.17
C SER A 317 -22.33 8.05 -37.41
N ARG A 318 -22.77 7.21 -38.35
CA ARG A 318 -22.05 5.98 -38.75
C ARG A 318 -20.89 6.32 -39.68
N SER A 319 -19.64 6.02 -39.28
CA SER A 319 -18.49 5.93 -40.19
C SER A 319 -18.13 4.45 -40.42
N GLN A 320 -18.24 3.99 -41.67
CA GLN A 320 -17.86 2.64 -42.09
C GLN A 320 -16.33 2.47 -42.11
N ILE A 321 -15.80 1.49 -41.39
CA ILE A 321 -14.46 0.95 -41.61
C ILE A 321 -14.57 -0.55 -41.89
N HIS A 322 -14.04 -0.95 -43.05
CA HIS A 322 -14.08 -2.29 -43.60
C HIS A 322 -12.98 -3.17 -42.96
N ARG A 323 -13.31 -4.38 -42.50
CA ARG A 323 -12.32 -5.43 -42.18
C ARG A 323 -12.66 -6.73 -42.91
N GLN A 324 -11.70 -7.23 -43.67
CA GLN A 324 -11.72 -8.53 -44.36
C GLN A 324 -11.46 -9.70 -43.39
N PRO A 325 -11.88 -10.94 -43.71
CA PRO A 325 -11.74 -12.09 -42.82
C PRO A 325 -10.50 -12.95 -43.14
N ALA A 326 -9.90 -13.58 -42.11
CA ALA A 326 -8.95 -14.68 -42.30
C ALA A 326 -9.05 -15.75 -41.18
N ASN A 327 -9.50 -16.93 -41.62
CA ASN A 327 -9.27 -18.32 -41.18
C ASN A 327 -8.94 -18.68 -39.72
N ARG A 328 -9.85 -19.45 -39.10
CA ARG A 328 -9.55 -20.41 -38.02
C ARG A 328 -9.51 -21.83 -38.57
N ARG A 329 -8.45 -22.58 -38.24
CA ARG A 329 -8.41 -24.06 -38.25
C ARG A 329 -8.04 -24.55 -36.86
N GLY A 330 -8.83 -25.49 -36.34
CA GLY A 330 -8.32 -26.64 -35.58
C GLY A 330 -8.63 -26.74 -34.08
N LEU A 331 -9.57 -27.65 -33.78
CA LEU A 331 -9.51 -28.71 -32.74
C LEU A 331 -9.95 -28.43 -31.27
N ALA A 332 -11.24 -28.70 -31.05
CA ALA A 332 -11.85 -29.76 -30.21
C ALA A 332 -11.58 -29.93 -28.68
N SER A 333 -12.69 -30.31 -28.01
CA SER A 333 -12.85 -30.90 -26.65
C SER A 333 -12.75 -29.90 -25.50
N GLY A 334 -13.69 -29.74 -24.56
CA GLY A 334 -14.80 -30.56 -24.09
C GLY A 334 -14.85 -30.38 -22.56
N ASN A 335 -15.89 -29.71 -22.05
CA ASN A 335 -16.52 -29.93 -20.74
C ASN A 335 -17.57 -28.85 -20.48
N ALA A 336 -18.79 -29.31 -20.21
CA ALA A 336 -19.91 -28.51 -19.75
C ALA A 336 -19.75 -28.19 -18.26
N PHE A 337 -19.99 -26.93 -17.87
CA PHE A 337 -20.32 -26.56 -16.49
C PHE A 337 -21.47 -25.56 -16.52
N SER A 338 -22.56 -25.95 -15.89
CA SER A 338 -23.82 -25.22 -15.73
C SER A 338 -23.67 -24.04 -14.78
N SER A 339 -24.13 -22.87 -15.21
CA SER A 339 -24.23 -21.66 -14.40
C SER A 339 -25.55 -21.64 -13.63
N GLU A 340 -25.59 -22.29 -12.46
CA GLU A 340 -26.61 -22.07 -11.44
C GLU A 340 -25.92 -21.90 -10.09
N ASN A 341 -25.97 -20.66 -9.57
CA ASN A 341 -25.72 -20.17 -8.21
C ASN A 341 -24.81 -18.94 -8.18
N MET A 342 -25.40 -17.77 -8.44
CA MET A 342 -24.85 -16.50 -7.96
C MET A 342 -25.91 -15.84 -7.07
N LEU A 343 -25.92 -16.23 -5.80
CA LEU A 343 -26.66 -15.55 -4.74
C LEU A 343 -25.94 -14.25 -4.40
N MET A 344 -26.52 -13.12 -4.76
CA MET A 344 -26.10 -11.78 -4.32
C MET A 344 -26.59 -11.56 -2.88
N PRO A 345 -25.73 -11.18 -1.92
CA PRO A 345 -26.20 -10.78 -0.60
C PRO A 345 -26.97 -9.46 -0.69
N SER A 346 -28.24 -9.50 -0.33
CA SER A 346 -29.11 -8.35 -0.14
C SER A 346 -28.67 -7.52 1.07
N THR A 347 -28.51 -6.21 0.86
CA THR A 347 -28.70 -5.12 1.84
C THR A 347 -28.20 -5.38 3.27
N LEU A 348 -26.98 -4.92 3.58
CA LEU A 348 -26.55 -4.71 4.98
C LEU A 348 -27.40 -3.59 5.61
N SER A 349 -27.96 -3.88 6.77
CA SER A 349 -28.82 -2.95 7.54
C SER A 349 -28.00 -2.25 8.63
N GLN A 350 -28.54 -1.18 9.21
CA GLN A 350 -27.88 -0.37 10.26
C GLN A 350 -27.39 -1.17 11.49
N SER A 351 -27.80 -2.43 11.66
CA SER A 351 -27.32 -3.33 12.73
C SER A 351 -25.84 -3.72 12.61
N ASP A 352 -25.28 -3.72 11.39
CA ASP A 352 -23.90 -4.19 11.15
C ASP A 352 -22.84 -3.17 11.61
N PHE A 353 -23.26 -1.93 11.88
CA PHE A 353 -22.43 -0.89 12.51
C PHE A 353 -22.30 -1.03 14.03
N ALA A 354 -23.22 -1.75 14.69
CA ALA A 354 -23.17 -1.93 16.15
C ALA A 354 -22.14 -2.97 16.60
N CYS A 355 -21.66 -3.82 15.69
CA CYS A 355 -20.62 -4.81 15.99
C CYS A 355 -19.24 -4.14 16.18
N LEU A 356 -18.99 -3.01 15.50
CA LEU A 356 -17.73 -2.26 15.63
C LEU A 356 -17.57 -1.58 16.99
N GLN A 357 -18.67 -1.17 17.64
CA GLN A 357 -18.61 -0.62 19.01
C GLN A 357 -18.30 -1.68 20.07
N LYS A 358 -18.58 -2.96 19.82
CA LYS A 358 -18.39 -4.03 20.82
C LYS A 358 -16.98 -4.60 20.88
N PHE A 359 -16.15 -4.35 19.85
CA PHE A 359 -14.74 -4.73 19.86
C PHE A 359 -13.86 -3.69 20.58
N GLU A 360 -14.35 -2.45 20.76
CA GLU A 360 -13.61 -1.38 21.44
C GLU A 360 -13.67 -1.49 22.98
N ASP A 361 -14.70 -2.14 23.54
CA ASP A 361 -14.84 -2.32 25.00
C ASP A 361 -14.13 -3.58 25.55
N SER A 362 -13.52 -4.42 24.69
CA SER A 362 -12.94 -5.71 25.12
C SER A 362 -11.41 -5.74 25.23
N GLU A 363 -10.70 -4.69 24.80
CA GLU A 363 -9.22 -4.63 24.85
C GLU A 363 -8.67 -3.79 26.02
N ASP A 364 -9.51 -3.06 26.76
CA ASP A 364 -9.08 -2.19 27.87
C ASP A 364 -9.19 -2.82 29.28
N GLU A 365 -9.60 -4.09 29.41
CA GLU A 365 -9.56 -4.83 30.68
C GLU A 365 -8.85 -6.17 30.52
N ARG A 366 -7.51 -6.16 30.63
CA ARG A 366 -6.72 -7.34 31.03
C ARG A 366 -5.29 -6.96 31.42
N GLU A 367 -5.15 -6.41 32.62
CA GLU A 367 -3.94 -6.55 33.44
C GLU A 367 -4.35 -7.23 34.76
N GLU A 368 -3.53 -8.21 35.18
CA GLU A 368 -3.51 -8.94 36.47
C GLU A 368 -4.46 -10.16 36.68
N GLU A 369 -3.93 -11.38 36.49
CA GLU A 369 -3.72 -12.41 37.54
C GLU A 369 -3.23 -13.76 36.96
N GLU A 370 -2.22 -14.36 37.63
CA GLU A 370 -1.58 -15.65 37.34
C GLU A 370 -2.36 -16.88 37.89
N ASP A 371 -2.01 -18.05 37.33
CA ASP A 371 -2.21 -19.44 37.78
C ASP A 371 -3.57 -20.16 37.61
N GLY A 372 -3.57 -21.24 36.80
CA GLY A 372 -4.53 -22.34 36.94
C GLY A 372 -4.96 -23.07 35.66
N VAL A 373 -4.42 -24.28 35.45
CA VAL A 373 -4.75 -25.31 34.45
C VAL A 373 -6.27 -25.61 34.29
N LEU A 374 -6.82 -25.61 33.05
CA LEU A 374 -7.55 -26.73 32.38
C LEU A 374 -8.31 -26.32 31.08
N SER A 375 -8.01 -27.08 30.00
CA SER A 375 -8.84 -27.56 28.86
C SER A 375 -9.77 -26.65 28.01
N ALA A 376 -9.60 -26.83 26.68
CA ALA A 376 -10.23 -26.22 25.49
C ALA A 376 -11.78 -26.28 25.35
N PRO A 377 -12.35 -25.63 24.32
CA PRO A 377 -12.57 -26.39 23.08
C PRO A 377 -12.24 -25.68 21.76
N LEU A 378 -11.98 -26.51 20.74
CA LEU A 378 -11.80 -26.21 19.33
C LEU A 378 -12.94 -25.39 18.72
N CYS A 379 -12.61 -24.47 17.81
CA CYS A 379 -13.52 -24.00 16.77
C CYS A 379 -12.78 -23.92 15.44
N GLU A 380 -12.94 -24.98 14.63
CA GLU A 380 -12.61 -25.00 13.20
C GLU A 380 -13.66 -24.19 12.43
N CYS A 381 -13.22 -23.37 11.48
CA CYS A 381 -13.73 -23.25 10.09
C CYS A 381 -13.28 -21.91 9.46
N LEU A 382 -12.15 -21.97 8.75
CA LEU A 382 -11.81 -21.04 7.66
C LEU A 382 -12.58 -21.45 6.39
N PRO A 383 -12.92 -20.50 5.51
CA PRO A 383 -12.90 -20.75 4.08
C PRO A 383 -11.74 -19.99 3.42
N THR A 384 -10.86 -20.81 2.86
CA THR A 384 -9.96 -20.66 1.71
C THR A 384 -9.96 -19.34 0.94
N GLN A 385 -8.73 -18.86 0.73
CA GLN A 385 -8.28 -17.85 -0.22
C GLN A 385 -8.82 -18.10 -1.64
N GLU A 386 -9.39 -17.06 -2.26
CA GLU A 386 -9.48 -16.93 -3.71
C GLU A 386 -8.88 -15.61 -4.15
N ASN A 387 -8.08 -15.71 -5.22
CA ASN A 387 -7.22 -14.71 -5.82
C ASN A 387 -7.92 -13.37 -6.10
N ILE A 388 -7.40 -12.28 -5.53
CA ILE A 388 -7.60 -10.93 -6.06
C ILE A 388 -6.27 -10.48 -6.65
N LEU A 389 -6.14 -10.64 -7.97
CA LEU A 389 -5.12 -9.97 -8.77
C LEU A 389 -5.42 -8.47 -8.72
N VAL A 390 -4.67 -7.71 -7.92
CA VAL A 390 -4.62 -6.25 -8.05
C VAL A 390 -3.54 -5.96 -9.10
N ALA A 391 -3.98 -5.65 -10.32
CA ALA A 391 -3.10 -5.12 -11.34
C ALA A 391 -2.55 -3.77 -10.87
N PHE A 392 -1.24 -3.71 -10.61
CA PHE A 392 -0.52 -2.46 -10.52
C PHE A 392 -0.25 -1.98 -11.95
N ASP A 393 -0.90 -0.88 -12.36
CA ASP A 393 -0.53 -0.15 -13.57
C ASP A 393 0.85 0.49 -13.34
N ILE A 394 1.88 -0.19 -13.83
CA ILE A 394 3.21 0.37 -14.07
C ILE A 394 3.27 0.74 -15.55
N GLU A 395 2.81 1.94 -15.89
CA GLU A 395 3.05 2.55 -17.21
C GLU A 395 3.88 3.82 -17.07
N ASN A 396 5.20 3.70 -17.27
CA ASN A 396 5.97 4.39 -18.31
C ASN A 396 7.48 4.35 -17.98
N THR A 397 8.13 3.28 -18.43
CA THR A 397 9.60 3.25 -18.63
C THR A 397 9.86 2.95 -20.10
N CYS A 398 9.83 3.99 -20.92
CA CYS A 398 10.41 3.97 -22.26
C CYS A 398 11.42 5.11 -22.34
N CYS A 399 12.65 4.85 -21.90
CA CYS A 399 13.80 5.68 -22.21
C CYS A 399 14.60 4.95 -23.30
N GLY A 400 14.58 5.50 -24.52
CA GLY A 400 15.44 5.06 -25.62
C GLY A 400 16.90 5.42 -25.34
N PHE A 401 17.79 4.46 -25.56
CA PHE A 401 19.22 4.70 -25.63
C PHE A 401 19.59 5.27 -27.01
N PRO A 402 20.49 6.27 -27.10
CA PRO A 402 21.13 6.60 -28.36
C PRO A 402 22.25 5.58 -28.63
N VAL A 403 22.19 4.97 -29.81
CA VAL A 403 23.30 4.21 -30.39
C VAL A 403 23.98 5.15 -31.37
N ASP A 404 25.18 5.62 -31.04
CA ASP A 404 26.06 6.27 -32.02
C ASP A 404 26.69 5.21 -32.94
N PRO A 405 26.67 5.41 -34.27
CA PRO A 405 27.40 4.58 -35.20
C PRO A 405 28.63 5.31 -35.75
N MET A 406 29.83 4.83 -35.40
CA MET A 406 30.99 4.52 -36.27
C MET A 406 32.30 4.54 -35.49
#